data_AF-A0A2G9RKH6-F1
#
_entry.id   AF-A0A2G9RKH6-F1
#
_cell.length_a   1.000
_cell.length_b   1.000
_cell.length_c   1.000
_cell.angle_alpha   90.00
_cell.angle_beta   90.00
_cell.angle_gamma   90.00
#
_symmetry.space_group_name_H-M   'P 1'
#
loop_
_entity.id
_entity.type
_entity.pdbx_description
1 polymer ?
#
loop_
_entity_poly.entity_id
_entity_poly.type
_entity_poly.pdbx_seq_one_letter_code
_entity_poly.pdbx_strand_id
1 'polypeptide(L)' 'IKWLHMLYAAIAAIVFTLFLAFDTQLVIGNRKHSISPEEYVYGAMKIYTDIVYIFINLLQLVGSK' A
#
# COMPACT_ATOMS: atom_id res chain seq x y z
N ILE A 1 18.93 -14.27 -7.33
CA ILE A 1 18.36 -15.62 -7.05
C ILE A 1 16.84 -15.52 -7.14
N LYS A 2 16.18 -16.18 -8.11
CA LYS A 2 14.73 -15.97 -8.41
C LYS A 2 13.83 -16.08 -7.17
N TRP A 3 14.01 -17.10 -6.35
CA TRP A 3 13.18 -17.29 -5.14
C TRP A 3 13.34 -16.19 -4.10
N LEU A 4 14.51 -15.55 -4.02
CA LEU A 4 14.75 -14.44 -3.11
C LEU A 4 13.98 -13.19 -3.55
N HIS A 5 13.89 -12.93 -4.85
CA HIS A 5 13.05 -11.84 -5.38
C HIS A 5 11.57 -12.08 -5.11
N MET A 6 11.08 -13.32 -5.24
CA MET A 6 9.70 -13.67 -4.87
C MET A 6 9.44 -13.45 -3.37
N LEU A 7 10.40 -13.83 -2.50
CA LEU A 7 10.28 -13.59 -1.06
C LEU A 7 10.19 -12.10 -0.73
N TYR A 8 11.05 -11.27 -1.33
CA TYR A 8 10.99 -9.82 -1.14
C TYR A 8 9.67 -9.22 -1.64
N ALA A 9 9.19 -9.66 -2.80
CA ALA A 9 7.91 -9.19 -3.35
C ALA A 9 6.72 -9.56 -2.44
N ALA A 10 6.72 -10.77 -1.87
CA ALA A 10 5.68 -11.21 -0.95
C ALA A 10 5.66 -10.38 0.34
N ILE A 11 6.83 -10.14 0.94
CA ILE A 11 6.95 -9.31 2.15
C ILE A 11 6.50 -7.88 1.85
N ALA A 12 6.94 -7.30 0.74
CA ALA A 12 6.56 -5.95 0.33
C ALA A 12 5.04 -5.84 0.10
N ALA A 13 4.42 -6.80 -0.60
CA ALA A 13 2.97 -6.81 -0.81
C ALA A 13 2.19 -6.81 0.51
N ILE A 14 2.62 -7.60 1.50
CA ILE A 14 2.00 -7.64 2.83
C ILE A 14 2.14 -6.29 3.54
N VAL A 15 3.35 -5.72 3.55
CA VAL A 15 3.64 -4.44 4.22
C VAL A 15 2.81 -3.30 3.61
N PHE A 16 2.79 -3.16 2.28
CA PHE A 16 2.00 -2.11 1.63
C PHE A 16 0.49 -2.32 1.81
N THR A 17 0.02 -3.56 1.92
CA THR A 17 -1.39 -3.83 2.24
C THR A 17 -1.75 -3.37 3.66
N LEU A 18 -0.84 -3.54 4.63
CA LEU A 18 -1.02 -3.01 5.99
C LEU A 18 -0.99 -1.48 6.02
N PHE A 19 -0.11 -0.83 5.25
CA PHE A 19 -0.10 0.63 5.10
C PHE A 19 -1.38 1.14 4.45
N LEU A 20 -1.85 0.49 3.38
CA LEU A 20 -3.11 0.83 2.75
C LEU A 20 -4.26 0.76 3.76
N ALA A 21 -4.35 -0.34 4.53
CA ALA A 21 -5.37 -0.46 5.56
C ALA A 21 -5.29 0.67 6.60
N PHE A 22 -4.08 1.07 7.02
CA PHE A 22 -3.88 2.17 7.96
C PHE A 22 -4.26 3.53 7.37
N ASP A 23 -3.75 3.88 6.19
CA ASP A 23 -3.98 5.18 5.55
C ASP A 23 -5.45 5.33 5.13
N THR A 24 -6.11 4.26 4.69
CA THR A 24 -7.54 4.30 4.39
C THR A 24 -8.37 4.55 5.66
N GLN A 25 -7.98 3.98 6.81
CA GLN A 25 -8.65 4.25 8.09
C GLN A 25 -8.46 5.70 8.54
N LEU A 26 -7.30 6.29 8.26
CA LEU A 26 -7.00 7.69 8.55
C LEU A 26 -7.85 8.66 7.70
N VAL A 27 -8.06 8.32 6.42
CA VAL A 27 -8.87 9.12 5.48
C VAL A 27 -10.38 8.97 5.71
N ILE A 28 -10.88 7.76 5.99
CA ILE A 28 -12.32 7.50 6.20
C ILE A 28 -12.82 8.00 7.58
N GLY A 29 -11.91 8.22 8.54
CA GLY A 29 -12.22 9.02 9.71
C GLY A 29 -12.99 8.30 10.84
N ASN A 30 -12.63 7.06 11.17
CA ASN A 30 -13.25 6.33 12.29
C ASN A 30 -12.51 6.51 13.65
N ARG A 31 -11.57 7.46 13.74
CA ARG A 31 -10.85 7.83 14.99
C ARG A 31 -10.67 9.34 15.11
N LYS A 32 -10.41 9.81 16.34
CA LYS A 32 -10.16 11.20 16.80
C LYS A 32 -9.15 12.05 16.00
N HIS A 33 -8.50 11.50 14.97
CA HIS A 33 -7.49 12.14 14.11
C HIS A 33 -7.87 12.00 12.64
N SER A 34 -9.09 12.43 12.27
CA SER A 34 -9.49 12.54 10.87
C SER A 34 -8.63 13.59 10.17
N ILE A 35 -8.17 13.28 8.97
CA ILE A 35 -7.47 14.24 8.11
C ILE A 35 -8.36 15.47 7.86
N SER A 36 -7.76 16.66 8.01
CA SER A 36 -8.43 17.92 7.64
C SER A 36 -8.64 17.98 6.12
N PRO A 37 -9.67 18.65 5.59
CA PRO A 37 -9.93 18.74 4.16
C PRO A 37 -8.72 19.20 3.33
N GLU A 38 -7.82 19.99 3.92
CA GLU A 38 -6.58 20.48 3.30
C GLU A 38 -5.55 19.36 3.08
N GLU A 39 -5.54 18.31 3.92
CA GLU A 39 -4.60 17.18 3.81
C GLU A 39 -5.22 15.98 3.08
N TYR A 40 -6.48 16.08 2.62
CA TYR A 40 -7.16 15.01 1.90
C TYR A 40 -6.45 14.63 0.60
N VAL A 41 -5.90 15.62 -0.13
CA VAL A 41 -5.09 15.39 -1.33
C VAL A 41 -3.83 14.58 -1.00
N TYR A 42 -3.19 14.89 0.13
CA TYR A 42 -2.03 14.15 0.60
C TYR A 42 -2.38 12.70 0.99
N GLY A 43 -3.50 12.51 1.71
CA GLY A 43 -4.01 11.18 2.03
C GLY A 43 -4.33 10.36 0.78
N ALA A 44 -4.95 10.97 -0.23
CA ALA A 44 -5.21 10.32 -1.52
C ALA A 44 -3.92 9.92 -2.25
N MET A 45 -2.88 10.77 -2.23
CA MET A 45 -1.57 10.44 -2.81
C MET A 45 -0.90 9.25 -2.12
N LYS A 46 -1.01 9.13 -0.79
CA LYS A 46 -0.51 7.97 -0.06
C LYS A 46 -1.22 6.68 -0.46
N ILE A 47 -2.55 6.68 -0.44
CA ILE A 47 -3.38 5.54 -0.86
C ILE A 47 -3.04 5.11 -2.29
N TYR A 48 -2.90 6.07 -3.21
CA TYR A 48 -2.50 5.79 -4.60
C TYR A 48 -1.14 5.08 -4.67
N THR A 49 -0.16 5.61 -3.93
CA THR A 49 1.19 5.06 -3.89
C THR A 49 1.19 3.62 -3.38
N ASP A 50 0.47 3.34 -2.30
CA ASP A 50 0.33 1.98 -1.75
C ASP A 50 -0.29 1.01 -2.77
N ILE A 51 -1.36 1.41 -3.46
CA ILE A 51 -2.01 0.58 -4.48
C ILE A 51 -1.03 0.23 -5.62
N VAL A 52 -0.26 1.21 -6.09
CA VAL A 52 0.73 0.99 -7.16
C VAL A 52 1.81 0.01 -6.71
N TYR A 53 2.34 0.15 -5.50
CA TYR A 53 3.35 -0.78 -5.00
C TYR A 53 2.79 -2.18 -4.77
N ILE A 54 1.58 -2.32 -4.23
CA ILE A 54 0.91 -3.63 -4.10
C ILE A 54 0.81 -4.29 -5.48
N PHE A 55 0.34 -3.54 -6.49
CA PHE A 55 0.17 -4.06 -7.84
C PHE A 55 1.49 -4.52 -8.47
N ILE A 56 2.56 -3.73 -8.36
CA ILE A 56 3.89 -4.09 -8.88
C ILE A 56 4.42 -5.35 -8.19
N ASN A 57 4.27 -5.47 -6.87
CA ASN A 57 4.72 -6.65 -6.14
C ASN A 57 3.91 -7.90 -6.50
N LEU A 58 2.60 -7.77 -6.70
CA LEU A 58 1.75 -8.87 -7.19
C LEU A 58 2.15 -9.30 -8.61
N LEU A 59 2.44 -8.35 -9.50
CA LEU A 59 2.96 -8.67 -10.84
C LEU A 59 4.29 -9.41 -10.77
N GLN A 60 5.18 -9.05 -9.83
CA GLN A 60 6.45 -9.76 -9.65
C GLN A 60 6.25 -11.19 -9.14
N LEU A 61 5.23 -11.44 -8.31
CA LEU A 61 4.90 -12.78 -7.80
C LEU A 61 4.23 -13.68 -8.85
N VAL A 62 3.28 -13.14 -9.61
CA VAL A 62 2.47 -13.91 -10.57
C VAL A 62 3.14 -13.97 -11.95
N GLY A 63 3.88 -12.94 -12.31
CA GLY A 63 4.53 -12.77 -13.61
C GLY A 63 5.95 -13.33 -13.68
N SER A 64 6.54 -13.82 -12.58
CA SER A 64 7.87 -14.45 -12.62
C SER A 64 7.80 -15.83 -13.28
N LYS A 65 7.79 -15.87 -14.61
CA LYS A 65 8.22 -17.03 -15.40
C LYS A 65 9.73 -16.95 -15.64
#